data_AF-A0A2H0LSH8-F1
#
_entry.id   AF-A0A2H0LSH8-F1
#
_cell.length_a   1.000
_cell.length_b   1.000
_cell.length_c   1.000
_cell.angle_alpha   90.00
_cell.angle_beta   90.00
_cell.angle_gamma   90.00
#
_symmetry.space_group_name_H-M   'P 1'
#
loop_
_entity.id
_entity.type
_entity.pdbx_description
1 polymer ?
#
loop_
_entity_poly.entity_id
_entity_poly.type
_entity_poly.pdbx_seq_one_letter_code
_entity_poly.pdbx_strand_id
1 'polypeptide(L)'
;MPPMRQSCWLRKFYRWFDLKRRPVFKIKSWVTGLLFILFLPLAVCAQNQEWQVYKSTHFFIFYKNAPEAEVNALMLKAEDYYNSIANEFGFNRFNFWTWDNRAKIYLYDNQDDYRQATQSTEWSGGQVRIGAKLIQGFSGAPGFLNSMLPHELAHIIFIEMVGFNNPAVPLWLQEGVATYQQEDISAVKADLAGKIRGNDYLDLRALNSFQLSNASTENVRLFYAESYSMVKYLIAEFGKDAFVNFCRLLRDNRNLMTALSRAYSFKNLNEFEESWKNYILK
;
A
#
# COMPACT_ATOMS: atom_id res chain seq x y z
N MET A 1 -33.20 -7.37 -10.20
CA MET A 1 -31.86 -7.30 -9.55
C MET A 1 -30.90 -8.19 -10.34
N PRO A 2 -29.99 -7.63 -11.14
CA PRO A 2 -28.98 -8.41 -11.84
C PRO A 2 -27.66 -8.44 -11.04
N PRO A 3 -26.90 -9.56 -11.06
CA PRO A 3 -25.59 -9.62 -10.42
C PRO A 3 -24.54 -8.85 -11.24
N MET A 4 -23.71 -8.07 -10.54
CA MET A 4 -22.59 -7.32 -11.11
C MET A 4 -21.54 -8.28 -11.67
N ARG A 5 -21.12 -7.99 -12.90
CA ARG A 5 -19.98 -8.61 -13.59
C ARG A 5 -18.68 -8.24 -12.87
N GLN A 6 -17.96 -9.24 -12.38
CA GLN A 6 -16.53 -9.11 -12.11
C GLN A 6 -15.78 -9.33 -13.42
N SER A 7 -14.94 -8.35 -13.78
CA SER A 7 -14.12 -8.35 -14.99
C SER A 7 -12.98 -9.37 -14.90
N CYS A 8 -12.96 -10.27 -15.89
CA CYS A 8 -11.92 -11.24 -16.18
C CYS A 8 -10.55 -10.59 -16.45
N TRP A 9 -9.49 -11.01 -15.74
CA TRP A 9 -8.11 -10.92 -16.24
C TRP A 9 -7.27 -12.09 -15.70
N LEU A 10 -6.31 -12.53 -16.53
CA LEU A 10 -5.32 -13.60 -16.35
C LEU A 10 -5.73 -15.02 -16.82
N ARG A 11 -5.67 -15.23 -18.14
CA ARG A 11 -5.41 -16.53 -18.77
C ARG A 11 -4.20 -16.45 -19.69
N LYS A 12 -3.48 -17.57 -19.77
CA LYS A 12 -2.32 -17.94 -20.61
C LYS A 12 -1.00 -17.57 -19.92
N PHE A 13 -0.13 -18.51 -19.56
CA PHE A 13 0.53 -19.48 -20.44
C PHE A 13 0.84 -20.81 -19.73
N TYR A 14 0.58 -21.94 -20.39
CA TYR A 14 1.14 -23.25 -20.07
C TYR A 14 1.48 -24.00 -21.37
N ARG A 15 2.48 -24.87 -21.25
CA ARG A 15 2.98 -25.94 -22.16
C ARG A 15 4.17 -25.56 -23.04
N TRP A 16 5.34 -26.13 -22.70
CA TRP A 16 5.91 -27.19 -23.52
C TRP A 16 7.02 -27.95 -22.77
N PHE A 17 6.85 -29.26 -22.54
CA PHE A 17 7.94 -30.22 -22.64
C PHE A 17 7.35 -31.58 -23.03
N ASP A 18 7.77 -32.04 -24.19
CA ASP A 18 7.35 -33.27 -24.85
C ASP A 18 8.22 -34.45 -24.38
N LEU A 19 7.57 -35.59 -24.13
CA LEU A 19 8.21 -36.85 -23.81
C LEU A 19 8.86 -37.43 -25.06
N LYS A 20 10.07 -38.00 -24.94
CA LYS A 20 10.40 -39.20 -25.74
C LYS A 20 11.61 -40.01 -25.26
N ARG A 21 11.38 -41.33 -25.26
CA ARG A 21 12.29 -42.49 -25.39
C ARG A 21 12.80 -43.16 -24.11
N ARG A 22 12.23 -44.37 -23.87
CA ARG A 22 12.92 -45.52 -23.27
C ARG A 22 13.81 -46.20 -24.32
N PRO A 23 14.78 -47.03 -23.89
CA PRO A 23 14.64 -48.44 -24.22
C PRO A 23 14.84 -49.37 -23.02
N VAL A 24 14.34 -50.58 -23.23
CA VAL A 24 14.24 -51.72 -22.31
C VAL A 24 15.55 -52.51 -22.31
N PHE A 25 16.02 -52.93 -21.13
CA PHE A 25 16.87 -54.11 -20.99
C PHE A 25 16.33 -55.01 -19.86
N LYS A 26 16.04 -56.26 -20.20
CA LYS A 26 15.83 -57.37 -19.27
C LYS A 26 17.20 -57.89 -18.82
N ILE A 27 17.34 -58.37 -17.58
CA ILE A 27 18.02 -59.64 -17.24
C ILE A 27 17.83 -60.01 -15.74
N LYS A 28 17.34 -61.25 -15.57
CA LYS A 28 17.53 -62.30 -14.55
C LYS A 28 17.39 -62.01 -13.04
N SER A 29 16.45 -62.78 -12.48
CA SER A 29 16.19 -63.05 -11.06
C SER A 29 17.35 -63.76 -10.36
N TRP A 30 17.66 -63.34 -9.14
CA TRP A 30 18.19 -64.18 -8.05
C TRP A 30 17.52 -63.75 -6.73
N VAL A 31 17.05 -64.75 -5.99
CA VAL A 31 16.31 -64.66 -4.73
C VAL A 31 17.28 -64.44 -3.56
N THR A 32 17.06 -63.42 -2.72
CA THR A 32 17.39 -63.43 -1.28
C THR A 32 16.75 -62.23 -0.54
N GLY A 33 16.07 -62.50 0.58
CA GLY A 33 15.88 -61.55 1.69
C GLY A 33 14.70 -60.58 1.62
N LEU A 34 13.52 -61.01 2.11
CA LEU A 34 12.41 -60.11 2.48
C LEU A 34 12.79 -59.35 3.76
N LEU A 35 13.39 -58.17 3.61
CA LEU A 35 13.46 -57.15 4.66
C LEU A 35 12.30 -56.17 4.40
N PHE A 36 11.17 -56.40 5.04
CA PHE A 36 10.08 -55.43 5.11
C PHE A 36 10.56 -54.26 5.99
N ILE A 37 11.30 -53.33 5.40
CA ILE A 37 11.43 -52.00 5.98
C ILE A 37 10.06 -51.36 5.77
N LEU A 38 9.28 -51.32 6.84
CA LEU A 38 8.13 -50.43 6.99
C LEU A 38 8.63 -49.00 6.76
N PHE A 39 8.63 -48.55 5.51
CA PHE A 39 8.54 -47.13 5.21
C PHE A 39 7.14 -46.70 5.65
N LEU A 40 6.99 -46.42 6.94
CA LEU A 40 5.96 -45.52 7.40
C LEU A 40 6.22 -44.21 6.63
N PRO A 41 5.33 -43.76 5.74
CA PRO A 41 5.40 -42.38 5.33
C PRO A 41 5.20 -41.60 6.63
N LEU A 42 6.26 -40.97 7.14
CA LEU A 42 6.07 -39.81 7.98
C LEU A 42 5.33 -38.83 7.10
N ALA A 43 4.00 -38.89 7.14
CA ALA A 43 3.17 -37.78 6.75
C ALA A 43 3.62 -36.66 7.69
N VAL A 44 4.57 -35.86 7.22
CA VAL A 44 4.76 -34.52 7.71
C VAL A 44 3.43 -33.86 7.41
N CYS A 45 2.51 -33.98 8.36
CA CYS A 45 1.30 -33.19 8.35
C CYS A 45 1.81 -31.77 8.43
N ALA A 46 1.80 -31.05 7.31
CA ALA A 46 1.96 -29.61 7.32
C ALA A 46 0.85 -29.11 8.26
N GLN A 47 1.24 -28.83 9.50
CA GLN A 47 0.33 -28.35 10.51
C GLN A 47 -0.08 -26.99 10.00
N ASN A 48 -1.31 -26.86 9.49
CA ASN A 48 -1.85 -25.57 9.10
C ASN A 48 -1.99 -24.77 10.40
N GLN A 49 -0.93 -24.07 10.78
CA GLN A 49 -0.90 -23.32 12.01
C GLN A 49 -1.97 -22.24 11.93
N GLU A 50 -2.79 -22.20 12.98
CA GLU A 50 -3.82 -21.18 13.14
C GLU A 50 -3.17 -19.81 13.38
N TRP A 51 -3.88 -18.76 12.98
CA TRP A 51 -3.45 -17.39 13.23
C TRP A 51 -3.49 -17.09 14.73
N GLN A 52 -2.37 -16.62 15.27
CA GLN A 52 -2.32 -15.94 16.56
C GLN A 52 -2.82 -14.50 16.40
N VAL A 53 -3.35 -13.92 17.47
CA VAL A 53 -3.91 -12.56 17.45
C VAL A 53 -3.35 -11.73 18.60
N TYR A 54 -2.59 -10.68 18.26
CA TYR A 54 -2.22 -9.61 19.19
C TYR A 54 -3.25 -8.48 19.11
N LYS A 55 -3.74 -8.00 20.25
CA LYS A 55 -4.74 -6.92 20.33
C LYS A 55 -4.18 -5.67 21.01
N SER A 56 -4.51 -4.50 20.49
CA SER A 56 -4.27 -3.21 21.14
C SER A 56 -5.56 -2.39 21.21
N THR A 57 -5.46 -1.08 21.46
CA THR A 57 -6.62 -0.19 21.41
C THR A 57 -7.18 -0.15 20.00
N HIS A 58 -6.34 0.06 18.99
CA HIS A 58 -6.76 0.34 17.62
C HIS A 58 -6.55 -0.78 16.60
N PHE A 59 -5.84 -1.84 16.98
CA PHE A 59 -5.42 -2.86 16.04
C PHE A 59 -5.64 -4.30 16.52
N PHE A 60 -5.84 -5.17 15.52
CA PHE A 60 -5.59 -6.61 15.59
C PHE A 60 -4.39 -6.95 14.70
N ILE A 61 -3.36 -7.60 15.22
CA ILE A 61 -2.28 -8.20 14.41
C ILE A 61 -2.49 -9.70 14.38
N PHE A 62 -2.65 -10.25 13.17
CA PHE A 62 -2.70 -11.67 12.90
C PHE A 62 -1.33 -12.14 12.41
N TYR A 63 -0.72 -13.12 13.09
CA TYR A 63 0.59 -13.69 12.73
C TYR A 63 0.64 -15.20 13.03
N LYS A 64 1.60 -15.95 12.48
CA LYS A 64 1.80 -17.37 12.78
C LYS A 64 3.13 -17.65 13.47
N ASN A 65 4.26 -17.40 12.77
CA ASN A 65 5.61 -17.74 13.24
C ASN A 65 6.51 -16.51 13.46
N ALA A 66 6.01 -15.30 13.17
CA ALA A 66 6.79 -14.08 13.36
C ALA A 66 7.33 -13.96 14.81
N PRO A 67 8.60 -13.57 15.01
CA PRO A 67 9.17 -13.38 16.35
C PRO A 67 8.35 -12.40 17.19
N GLU A 68 8.15 -12.72 18.47
CA GLU A 68 7.34 -11.89 19.37
C GLU A 68 7.86 -10.44 19.45
N ALA A 69 9.18 -10.25 19.43
CA ALA A 69 9.79 -8.92 19.40
C ALA A 69 9.39 -8.10 18.16
N GLU A 70 9.25 -8.74 17.00
CA GLU A 70 8.80 -8.08 15.76
C GLU A 70 7.32 -7.72 15.84
N VAL A 71 6.48 -8.62 16.34
CA VAL A 71 5.04 -8.36 16.52
C VAL A 71 4.81 -7.22 17.53
N ASN A 72 5.56 -7.21 18.63
CA ASN A 72 5.52 -6.12 19.61
C ASN A 72 5.96 -4.79 18.98
N ALA A 73 7.06 -4.77 18.22
CA ALA A 73 7.53 -3.57 17.54
C ALA A 73 6.51 -3.06 16.50
N LEU A 74 5.89 -3.96 15.74
CA LEU A 74 4.81 -3.66 14.81
C LEU A 74 3.62 -3.03 15.53
N MET A 75 3.22 -3.59 16.68
CA MET A 75 2.08 -3.06 17.43
C MET A 75 2.34 -1.65 17.96
N LEU A 76 3.51 -1.43 18.56
CA LEU A 76 3.90 -0.12 19.07
C LEU A 76 3.93 0.93 17.95
N LYS A 77 4.59 0.60 16.82
CA LYS A 77 4.64 1.49 15.65
C LYS A 77 3.26 1.77 15.06
N ALA A 78 2.38 0.78 14.97
CA ALA A 78 1.02 0.97 14.45
C ALA A 78 0.21 1.95 15.31
N GLU A 79 0.28 1.82 16.64
CA GLU A 79 -0.36 2.74 17.58
C GLU A 79 0.24 4.16 17.50
N ASP A 80 1.57 4.26 17.44
CA ASP A 80 2.26 5.54 17.30
C ASP A 80 1.86 6.26 16.01
N TYR A 81 1.92 5.58 14.87
CA TYR A 81 1.54 6.15 13.57
C TYR A 81 0.06 6.48 13.50
N TYR A 82 -0.81 5.64 14.07
CA TYR A 82 -2.24 5.96 14.13
C TYR A 82 -2.50 7.29 14.84
N ASN A 83 -1.81 7.54 15.96
CA ASN A 83 -1.93 8.78 16.71
C ASN A 83 -1.26 9.96 16.01
N SER A 84 -0.05 9.80 15.49
CA SER A 84 0.65 10.89 14.80
C SER A 84 -0.09 11.34 13.55
N ILE A 85 -0.52 10.40 12.70
CA ILE A 85 -1.24 10.69 11.45
C ILE A 85 -2.55 11.41 11.73
N ALA A 86 -3.32 10.95 12.72
CA ALA A 86 -4.61 11.58 13.01
C ALA A 86 -4.47 12.96 13.66
N ASN A 87 -3.45 13.16 14.50
CA ASN A 87 -3.14 14.46 15.06
C ASN A 87 -2.71 15.43 13.96
N GLU A 88 -1.87 14.97 13.03
CA GLU A 88 -1.39 15.79 11.92
C GLU A 88 -2.52 16.24 10.99
N PHE A 89 -3.50 15.38 10.74
CA PHE A 89 -4.63 15.69 9.88
C PHE A 89 -5.87 16.18 10.65
N GLY A 90 -5.74 16.50 11.94
CA GLY A 90 -6.79 17.17 12.72
C GLY A 90 -8.10 16.39 12.83
N PHE A 91 -8.04 15.06 12.85
CA PHE A 91 -9.25 14.23 12.85
C PHE A 91 -9.89 14.18 14.24
N ASN A 92 -10.95 14.97 14.43
CA ASN A 92 -11.94 14.70 15.47
C ASN A 92 -12.65 13.39 15.11
N ARG A 93 -12.18 12.29 15.70
CA ARG A 93 -12.60 10.93 15.33
C ARG A 93 -14.00 10.67 15.86
N PHE A 94 -14.99 10.62 14.98
CA PHE A 94 -16.34 10.12 15.32
C PHE A 94 -16.45 8.59 15.15
N ASN A 95 -15.58 7.99 14.34
CA ASN A 95 -15.50 6.55 14.10
C ASN A 95 -14.27 5.96 14.79
N PHE A 96 -14.39 5.60 16.07
CA PHE A 96 -13.27 5.08 16.84
C PHE A 96 -12.89 3.68 16.37
N TRP A 97 -11.60 3.44 16.11
CA TRP A 97 -11.07 2.12 15.83
C TRP A 97 -10.95 1.35 17.14
N THR A 98 -12.06 0.96 17.75
CA THR A 98 -12.06 0.24 19.02
C THR A 98 -12.93 -1.00 18.92
N TRP A 99 -12.79 -1.92 19.88
CA TRP A 99 -13.57 -3.15 19.92
C TRP A 99 -13.46 -3.95 18.61
N ASP A 100 -14.58 -4.17 17.92
CA ASP A 100 -14.64 -4.91 16.66
C ASP A 100 -14.34 -4.05 15.43
N ASN A 101 -14.26 -2.73 15.60
CA ASN A 101 -13.97 -1.75 14.54
C ASN A 101 -12.47 -1.43 14.41
N ARG A 102 -11.60 -2.18 15.10
CA ARG A 102 -10.15 -2.05 14.98
C ARG A 102 -9.68 -2.35 13.55
N ALA A 103 -8.61 -1.69 13.12
CA ALA A 103 -7.92 -2.07 11.90
C ALA A 103 -7.21 -3.41 12.10
N LYS A 104 -6.99 -4.13 11.01
CA LYS A 104 -6.39 -5.47 11.00
C LYS A 104 -5.07 -5.40 10.26
N ILE A 105 -4.04 -6.01 10.82
CA ILE A 105 -2.75 -6.20 10.17
C ILE A 105 -2.50 -7.70 10.08
N TYR A 106 -2.32 -8.23 8.86
CA TYR A 106 -1.89 -9.61 8.67
C TYR A 106 -0.39 -9.60 8.36
N LEU A 107 0.39 -10.22 9.24
CA LEU A 107 1.83 -10.41 9.10
C LEU A 107 2.09 -11.87 8.70
N TYR A 108 2.34 -12.09 7.41
CA TYR A 108 2.69 -13.41 6.87
C TYR A 108 4.13 -13.77 7.24
N ASP A 109 4.44 -15.07 7.27
CA ASP A 109 5.76 -15.54 7.73
C ASP A 109 6.90 -15.17 6.77
N ASN A 110 6.59 -15.03 5.47
CA ASN A 110 7.55 -14.69 4.44
C ASN A 110 6.84 -14.10 3.20
N GLN A 111 7.64 -13.65 2.23
CA GLN A 111 7.16 -13.02 1.02
C GLN A 111 6.31 -13.95 0.13
N ASP A 112 6.62 -15.24 0.08
CA ASP A 112 5.89 -16.20 -0.77
C ASP A 112 4.47 -16.43 -0.22
N ASP A 113 4.33 -16.61 1.09
CA ASP A 113 3.02 -16.73 1.76
C ASP A 113 2.18 -15.47 1.57
N TYR A 114 2.81 -14.30 1.71
CA TYR A 114 2.18 -13.01 1.44
C TYR A 114 1.67 -12.94 -0.01
N ARG A 115 2.53 -13.17 -1.00
CA ARG A 115 2.16 -13.09 -2.42
C ARG A 115 1.09 -14.09 -2.81
N GLN A 116 1.15 -15.30 -2.27
CA GLN A 116 0.12 -16.31 -2.53
C GLN A 116 -1.24 -15.86 -1.99
N ALA A 117 -1.27 -15.22 -0.82
CA ALA A 117 -2.51 -14.76 -0.20
C ALA A 117 -3.05 -13.46 -0.82
N THR A 118 -2.18 -12.58 -1.31
CA THR A 118 -2.56 -11.23 -1.78
C THR A 118 -2.64 -11.11 -3.30
N GLN A 119 -1.99 -12.01 -4.04
CA GLN A 119 -1.75 -11.89 -5.49
C GLN A 119 -0.94 -10.64 -5.87
N SER A 120 -0.11 -10.14 -4.94
CA SER A 120 0.72 -8.96 -5.16
C SER A 120 1.90 -9.23 -6.10
N THR A 121 2.48 -8.16 -6.62
CA THR A 121 3.73 -8.18 -7.38
C THR A 121 4.92 -8.58 -6.50
N GLU A 122 6.02 -9.00 -7.13
CA GLU A 122 7.25 -9.42 -6.44
C GLU A 122 7.92 -8.30 -5.64
N TRP A 123 7.73 -7.04 -6.02
CA TRP A 123 8.32 -5.89 -5.32
C TRP A 123 7.43 -5.33 -4.21
N SER A 124 6.21 -5.84 -4.02
CA SER A 124 5.31 -5.38 -2.97
C SER A 124 5.74 -5.94 -1.61
N GLY A 125 6.10 -5.05 -0.68
CA GLY A 125 6.36 -5.39 0.73
C GLY A 125 5.15 -5.20 1.65
N GLY A 126 4.10 -4.56 1.14
CA GLY A 126 2.85 -4.30 1.86
C GLY A 126 1.73 -3.90 0.90
N GLN A 127 0.49 -4.05 1.36
CA GLN A 127 -0.70 -3.54 0.69
C GLN A 127 -1.80 -3.19 1.69
N VAL A 128 -2.70 -2.30 1.29
CA VAL A 128 -3.92 -1.98 2.04
C VAL A 128 -5.20 -2.30 1.28
N ARG A 129 -6.20 -2.74 2.02
CA ARG A 129 -7.61 -2.77 1.61
C ARG A 129 -8.38 -1.77 2.45
N ILE A 130 -8.46 -0.53 1.96
CA ILE A 130 -8.98 0.64 2.67
C ILE A 130 -10.36 0.38 3.29
N GLY A 131 -11.33 -0.08 2.50
CA GLY A 131 -12.70 -0.32 2.98
C GLY A 131 -12.83 -1.42 4.04
N ALA A 132 -11.82 -2.29 4.18
CA ALA A 132 -11.78 -3.34 5.19
C ALA A 132 -10.87 -2.99 6.38
N LYS A 133 -10.22 -1.82 6.36
CA LYS A 133 -9.17 -1.42 7.31
C LYS A 133 -8.13 -2.53 7.52
N LEU A 134 -7.69 -3.12 6.41
CA LEU A 134 -6.84 -4.29 6.41
C LEU A 134 -5.52 -3.95 5.74
N ILE A 135 -4.43 -4.04 6.51
CA ILE A 135 -3.06 -3.94 6.05
C ILE A 135 -2.47 -5.35 6.02
N GLN A 136 -1.70 -5.66 4.98
CA GLN A 136 -1.08 -6.97 4.80
C GLN A 136 0.40 -6.77 4.47
N GLY A 137 1.28 -7.54 5.11
CA GLY A 137 2.72 -7.53 4.87
C GLY A 137 3.35 -8.81 5.41
N PHE A 138 4.68 -8.95 5.36
CA PHE A 138 5.36 -10.15 5.83
C PHE A 138 6.52 -9.84 6.78
N SER A 139 6.86 -10.83 7.62
CA SER A 139 7.96 -10.75 8.56
C SER A 139 9.29 -10.54 7.83
N GLY A 140 10.10 -9.61 8.33
CA GLY A 140 11.38 -9.25 7.72
C GLY A 140 11.28 -8.45 6.41
N ALA A 141 10.10 -8.00 6.00
CA ALA A 141 9.92 -7.13 4.83
C ALA A 141 10.71 -5.81 4.99
N PRO A 142 11.66 -5.51 4.08
CA PRO A 142 12.45 -4.28 4.16
C PRO A 142 11.57 -3.03 4.15
N GLY A 143 11.75 -2.16 5.14
CA GLY A 143 11.03 -0.90 5.23
C GLY A 143 9.54 -1.02 5.59
N PHE A 144 9.03 -2.22 5.90
CA PHE A 144 7.62 -2.38 6.24
C PHE A 144 7.21 -1.52 7.44
N LEU A 145 7.95 -1.60 8.55
CA LEU A 145 7.61 -0.86 9.76
C LEU A 145 7.72 0.67 9.60
N ASN A 146 8.79 1.16 8.99
CA ASN A 146 9.10 2.60 9.01
C ASN A 146 8.64 3.37 7.77
N SER A 147 8.25 2.67 6.70
CA SER A 147 7.86 3.30 5.43
C SER A 147 6.50 2.81 4.93
N MET A 148 6.26 1.51 4.88
CA MET A 148 5.00 0.99 4.33
C MET A 148 3.85 1.11 5.32
N LEU A 149 4.04 0.74 6.59
CA LEU A 149 3.01 0.82 7.61
C LEU A 149 2.41 2.23 7.76
N PRO A 150 3.19 3.32 7.93
CA PRO A 150 2.62 4.66 7.98
C PRO A 150 1.94 5.07 6.66
N HIS A 151 2.46 4.64 5.51
CA HIS A 151 1.85 4.88 4.19
C HIS A 151 0.47 4.22 4.07
N GLU A 152 0.38 2.93 4.40
CA GLU A 152 -0.88 2.18 4.34
C GLU A 152 -1.90 2.68 5.37
N LEU A 153 -1.46 3.07 6.57
CA LEU A 153 -2.32 3.70 7.57
C LEU A 153 -2.88 5.03 7.08
N ALA A 154 -2.02 5.86 6.47
CA ALA A 154 -2.42 7.15 5.94
C ALA A 154 -3.52 7.03 4.88
N HIS A 155 -3.47 6.02 3.99
CA HIS A 155 -4.56 5.75 3.06
C HIS A 155 -5.91 5.52 3.76
N ILE A 156 -5.94 4.68 4.80
CA ILE A 156 -7.18 4.38 5.53
C ILE A 156 -7.72 5.65 6.19
N ILE A 157 -6.87 6.32 6.99
CA ILE A 157 -7.29 7.45 7.80
C ILE A 157 -7.68 8.64 6.90
N PHE A 158 -6.93 8.87 5.80
CA PHE A 158 -7.26 9.92 4.83
C PHE A 158 -8.62 9.70 4.17
N ILE A 159 -8.93 8.48 3.69
CA ILE A 159 -10.22 8.19 3.07
C ILE A 159 -11.38 8.28 4.06
N GLU A 160 -11.18 7.90 5.32
CA GLU A 160 -12.18 8.13 6.37
C GLU A 160 -12.48 9.63 6.56
N MET A 161 -11.49 10.50 6.38
CA MET A 161 -11.69 11.95 6.42
C MET A 161 -12.39 12.51 5.18
N VAL A 162 -11.88 12.19 3.99
CA VAL A 162 -12.40 12.81 2.74
C VAL A 162 -13.67 12.12 2.24
N GLY A 163 -14.07 11.03 2.89
CA GLY A 163 -15.27 10.26 2.61
C GLY A 163 -15.01 9.13 1.62
N PHE A 164 -15.56 7.95 1.93
CA PHE A 164 -15.52 6.78 1.04
C PHE A 164 -16.19 7.08 -0.31
N ASN A 165 -15.61 6.52 -1.38
CA ASN A 165 -16.08 6.67 -2.76
C ASN A 165 -16.27 8.14 -3.16
N ASN A 166 -15.34 9.02 -2.75
CA ASN A 166 -15.34 10.41 -3.17
C ASN A 166 -14.57 10.57 -4.50
N PRO A 167 -15.25 10.74 -5.65
CA PRO A 167 -14.58 10.84 -6.95
C PRO A 167 -13.74 12.11 -7.11
N ALA A 168 -13.88 13.06 -6.17
CA ALA A 168 -13.12 14.30 -6.18
C ALA A 168 -11.69 14.15 -5.67
N VAL A 169 -11.34 13.00 -5.10
CA VAL A 169 -10.03 12.74 -4.51
C VAL A 169 -9.14 12.09 -5.57
N PRO A 170 -8.29 12.86 -6.28
CA PRO A 170 -7.45 12.31 -7.34
C PRO A 170 -6.39 11.37 -6.75
N LEU A 171 -5.86 10.47 -7.58
CA LEU A 171 -4.86 9.49 -7.15
C LEU A 171 -3.61 10.17 -6.56
N TRP A 172 -3.12 11.25 -7.18
CA TRP A 172 -1.94 11.96 -6.69
C TRP A 172 -2.11 12.49 -5.26
N LEU A 173 -3.33 12.86 -4.86
CA LEU A 173 -3.57 13.35 -3.51
C LEU A 173 -3.58 12.20 -2.50
N GLN A 174 -4.14 11.04 -2.87
CA GLN A 174 -4.14 9.85 -2.01
C GLN A 174 -2.72 9.34 -1.79
N GLU A 175 -1.98 9.13 -2.88
CA GLU A 175 -0.59 8.67 -2.84
C GLU A 175 0.32 9.75 -2.21
N GLY A 176 0.06 11.03 -2.46
CA GLY A 176 0.81 12.13 -1.88
C GLY A 176 0.68 12.21 -0.35
N VAL A 177 -0.54 12.04 0.17
CA VAL A 177 -0.79 11.98 1.63
C VAL A 177 -0.13 10.76 2.26
N ALA A 178 -0.21 9.60 1.60
CA ALA A 178 0.41 8.38 2.10
C ALA A 178 1.94 8.45 2.09
N THR A 179 2.50 8.95 0.99
CA THR A 179 3.94 9.18 0.83
C THR A 179 4.42 10.25 1.81
N TYR A 180 3.62 11.28 2.11
CA TYR A 180 3.99 12.31 3.09
C TYR A 180 4.32 11.76 4.48
N GLN A 181 3.75 10.61 4.85
CA GLN A 181 3.97 9.96 6.15
C GLN A 181 5.22 9.09 6.23
N GLN A 182 5.98 8.93 5.13
CA GLN A 182 7.19 8.11 5.13
C GLN A 182 8.42 8.95 5.54
N GLU A 183 9.34 8.34 6.28
CA GLU A 183 10.50 9.04 6.87
C GLU A 183 11.61 9.39 5.85
N ASP A 184 11.67 8.73 4.68
CA ASP A 184 12.87 8.71 3.80
C ASP A 184 12.68 9.35 2.39
N ILE A 185 11.94 10.45 2.28
CA ILE A 185 11.65 11.10 0.98
C ILE A 185 12.48 12.36 0.72
N SER A 186 13.38 12.72 1.63
CA SER A 186 14.19 13.95 1.50
C SER A 186 14.97 14.06 0.17
N ALA A 187 15.42 12.93 -0.38
CA ALA A 187 16.12 12.86 -1.67
C ALA A 187 15.28 13.30 -2.88
N VAL A 188 13.95 13.19 -2.79
CA VAL A 188 13.02 13.44 -3.89
C VAL A 188 12.92 14.93 -4.26
N LYS A 189 13.14 15.85 -3.30
CA LYS A 189 13.03 17.29 -3.57
C LYS A 189 14.15 17.80 -4.50
N ALA A 190 15.38 17.31 -4.33
CA ALA A 190 16.53 17.83 -5.06
C ALA A 190 16.48 17.48 -6.55
N ASP A 191 16.02 16.28 -6.88
CA ASP A 191 15.86 15.82 -8.26
C ASP A 191 14.72 16.55 -8.99
N LEU A 192 13.62 16.81 -8.27
CA LEU A 192 12.42 17.40 -8.88
C LEU A 192 12.63 18.83 -9.40
N ALA A 193 13.46 19.65 -8.74
CA ALA A 193 13.77 20.99 -9.23
C ALA A 193 14.52 20.96 -10.57
N GLY A 194 15.40 19.98 -10.79
CA GLY A 194 16.08 19.76 -12.07
C GLY A 194 15.09 19.38 -13.16
N LYS A 195 14.20 18.43 -12.85
CA LYS A 195 13.12 17.96 -13.72
C LYS A 195 12.16 19.08 -14.13
N ILE A 196 11.70 19.91 -13.20
CA ILE A 196 10.84 21.07 -13.50
C ILE A 196 11.56 22.07 -14.41
N ARG A 197 12.85 22.40 -14.15
CA ARG A 197 13.62 23.30 -15.02
C ARG A 197 13.82 22.75 -16.43
N GLY A 198 13.96 21.43 -16.55
CA GLY A 198 14.07 20.71 -17.82
C GLY A 198 12.74 20.47 -18.53
N ASN A 199 11.61 20.91 -17.96
CA ASN A 199 10.25 20.59 -18.42
C ASN A 199 9.99 19.07 -18.55
N ASP A 200 10.59 18.29 -17.66
CA ASP A 200 10.49 16.84 -17.52
C ASP A 200 9.70 16.49 -16.23
N TYR A 201 8.45 16.93 -16.17
CA TYR A 201 7.53 16.73 -15.04
C TYR A 201 6.14 16.35 -15.55
N LEU A 202 5.28 15.83 -14.68
CA LEU A 202 3.88 15.55 -14.99
C LEU A 202 3.04 16.79 -14.64
N ASP A 203 2.44 17.44 -15.64
CA ASP A 203 1.50 18.52 -15.34
C ASP A 203 0.27 18.01 -14.55
N LEU A 204 -0.47 18.90 -13.89
CA LEU A 204 -1.61 18.52 -13.05
C LEU A 204 -2.72 17.80 -13.82
N ARG A 205 -2.84 18.01 -15.13
CA ARG A 205 -3.82 17.28 -15.95
C ARG A 205 -3.36 15.84 -16.16
N ALA A 206 -2.08 15.62 -16.41
CA ALA A 206 -1.46 14.31 -16.47
C ALA A 206 -1.57 13.58 -15.13
N LEU A 207 -1.29 14.25 -14.00
CA LEU A 207 -1.44 13.68 -12.66
C LEU A 207 -2.89 13.30 -12.33
N ASN A 208 -3.87 14.15 -12.68
CA ASN A 208 -5.28 13.84 -12.45
C ASN A 208 -5.82 12.68 -13.30
N SER A 209 -5.16 12.37 -14.42
CA SER A 209 -5.54 11.29 -15.35
C SER A 209 -4.59 10.10 -15.32
N PHE A 210 -3.64 10.08 -14.38
CA PHE A 210 -2.54 9.13 -14.33
C PHE A 210 -3.03 7.70 -14.07
N GLN A 211 -2.42 6.73 -14.77
CA GLN A 211 -2.74 5.31 -14.65
C GLN A 211 -1.46 4.52 -14.37
N LEU A 212 -1.30 4.06 -13.12
CA LEU A 212 -0.12 3.32 -12.67
C LEU A 212 0.18 2.07 -13.53
N SER A 213 -0.86 1.36 -13.99
CA SER A 213 -0.70 0.10 -14.73
C SER A 213 -0.03 0.25 -16.10
N ASN A 214 -0.08 1.44 -16.68
CA ASN A 214 0.39 1.70 -18.05
C ASN A 214 1.61 2.63 -18.09
N ALA A 215 2.09 3.07 -16.92
CA ALA A 215 3.17 4.03 -16.81
C ALA A 215 4.55 3.34 -16.80
N SER A 216 5.57 4.02 -17.33
CA SER A 216 6.96 3.59 -17.17
C SER A 216 7.39 3.70 -15.71
N THR A 217 8.41 2.94 -15.31
CA THR A 217 8.99 3.01 -13.95
C THR A 217 9.43 4.43 -13.60
N GLU A 218 9.98 5.17 -14.56
CA GLU A 218 10.37 6.58 -14.36
C GLU A 218 9.16 7.47 -14.08
N ASN A 219 8.10 7.36 -14.88
CA ASN A 219 6.89 8.13 -14.68
C ASN A 219 6.19 7.79 -13.35
N VAL A 220 6.25 6.53 -12.90
CA VAL A 220 5.73 6.15 -11.58
C VAL A 220 6.54 6.82 -10.48
N ARG A 221 7.88 6.79 -10.54
CA ARG A 221 8.74 7.47 -9.56
C ARG A 221 8.46 8.97 -9.52
N LEU A 222 8.35 9.59 -10.70
CA LEU A 222 8.03 11.00 -10.85
C LEU A 222 6.64 11.34 -10.30
N PHE A 223 5.64 10.50 -10.59
CA PHE A 223 4.28 10.63 -10.05
C PHE A 223 4.28 10.66 -8.51
N TYR A 224 4.96 9.70 -7.86
CA TYR A 224 5.07 9.67 -6.41
C TYR A 224 5.82 10.90 -5.86
N ALA A 225 6.88 11.30 -6.55
CA ALA A 225 7.68 12.46 -6.19
C ALA A 225 6.87 13.76 -6.19
N GLU A 226 6.14 14.00 -7.27
CA GLU A 226 5.31 15.18 -7.42
C GLU A 226 4.12 15.16 -6.46
N SER A 227 3.44 14.02 -6.33
CA SER A 227 2.35 13.78 -5.39
C SER A 227 2.72 14.16 -3.96
N TYR A 228 3.84 13.61 -3.46
CA TYR A 228 4.40 13.97 -2.16
C TYR A 228 4.68 15.47 -2.05
N SER A 229 5.36 16.02 -3.05
CA SER A 229 5.85 17.40 -2.99
C SER A 229 4.72 18.42 -3.00
N MET A 230 3.59 18.12 -3.66
CA MET A 230 2.39 18.97 -3.64
C MET A 230 1.71 18.97 -2.27
N VAL A 231 1.57 17.81 -1.63
CA VAL A 231 1.02 17.74 -0.26
C VAL A 231 1.94 18.47 0.72
N LYS A 232 3.26 18.24 0.60
CA LYS A 232 4.26 18.95 1.39
C LYS A 232 4.19 20.46 1.19
N TYR A 233 4.07 20.92 -0.06
CA TYR A 233 3.90 22.33 -0.40
C TYR A 233 2.67 22.93 0.27
N LEU A 234 1.50 22.29 0.13
CA LEU A 234 0.26 22.76 0.72
C LEU A 234 0.36 22.91 2.25
N ILE A 235 1.01 21.95 2.91
CA ILE A 235 1.22 22.00 4.37
C ILE A 235 2.30 23.02 4.75
N ALA A 236 3.41 23.10 4.02
CA ALA A 236 4.54 23.95 4.37
C ALA A 236 4.26 25.44 4.15
N GLU A 237 3.56 25.81 3.08
CA GLU A 237 3.31 27.22 2.73
C GLU A 237 2.03 27.77 3.39
N PHE A 238 1.01 26.92 3.61
CA PHE A 238 -0.29 27.36 4.15
C PHE A 238 -0.61 26.83 5.55
N GLY A 239 0.21 25.92 6.08
CA GLY A 239 0.03 25.34 7.41
C GLY A 239 -0.92 24.14 7.44
N LYS A 240 -0.83 23.38 8.53
CA LYS A 240 -1.62 22.16 8.75
C LYS A 240 -3.12 22.43 8.79
N ASP A 241 -3.56 23.48 9.47
CA ASP A 241 -4.99 23.81 9.59
C ASP A 241 -5.65 24.10 8.24
N ALA A 242 -4.93 24.77 7.33
CA ALA A 242 -5.41 24.99 5.97
C ALA A 242 -5.57 23.67 5.20
N PHE A 243 -4.63 22.74 5.36
CA PHE A 243 -4.73 21.39 4.78
C PHE A 243 -5.88 20.56 5.34
N VAL A 244 -6.12 20.62 6.64
CA VAL A 244 -7.29 19.97 7.27
C VAL A 244 -8.59 20.57 6.75
N ASN A 245 -8.66 21.91 6.63
CA ASN A 245 -9.81 22.58 6.05
C ASN A 245 -10.02 22.21 4.58
N PHE A 246 -8.95 22.08 3.79
CA PHE A 246 -8.99 21.57 2.41
C PHE A 246 -9.60 20.16 2.35
N CYS A 247 -9.14 19.23 3.18
CA CYS A 247 -9.68 17.87 3.25
C CYS A 247 -11.17 17.86 3.61
N ARG A 248 -11.59 18.70 4.56
CA ARG A 248 -13.00 18.88 4.94
C ARG A 248 -13.84 19.42 3.78
N LEU A 249 -13.37 20.45 3.10
CA LEU A 249 -14.04 21.02 1.93
C LEU A 249 -14.13 20.01 0.77
N LEU A 250 -13.10 19.17 0.61
CA LEU A 250 -13.09 18.10 -0.38
C LEU A 250 -14.14 17.03 -0.08
N ARG A 251 -14.29 16.64 1.19
CA ARG A 251 -15.38 15.76 1.65
C ARG A 251 -16.76 16.36 1.36
N ASP A 252 -16.97 17.60 1.80
CA ASP A 252 -18.30 18.20 1.85
C ASP A 252 -18.80 18.63 0.46
N ASN A 253 -17.90 19.11 -0.41
CA ASN A 253 -18.29 19.60 -1.75
C ASN A 253 -18.11 18.55 -2.86
N ARG A 254 -17.33 17.48 -2.62
CA ARG A 254 -16.99 16.47 -3.61
C ARG A 254 -16.53 17.08 -4.94
N ASN A 255 -15.69 18.11 -4.86
CA ASN A 255 -15.09 18.76 -6.02
C ASN A 255 -13.71 19.33 -5.67
N LEU A 256 -12.67 18.84 -6.33
CA LEU A 256 -11.27 19.21 -6.07
C LEU A 256 -11.04 20.71 -6.20
N MET A 257 -11.48 21.31 -7.32
CA MET A 257 -11.24 22.73 -7.57
C MET A 257 -11.98 23.64 -6.62
N THR A 258 -13.21 23.28 -6.25
CA THR A 258 -13.98 24.03 -5.24
C THR A 258 -13.26 23.99 -3.88
N ALA A 259 -12.71 22.83 -3.50
CA ALA A 259 -11.96 22.70 -2.26
C ALA A 259 -10.64 23.49 -2.29
N LEU A 260 -9.86 23.39 -3.37
CA LEU A 260 -8.62 24.17 -3.56
C LEU A 260 -8.90 25.68 -3.54
N SER A 261 -9.93 26.12 -4.25
CA SER A 261 -10.33 27.53 -4.30
C SER A 261 -10.74 28.06 -2.93
N ARG A 262 -11.56 27.32 -2.18
CA ARG A 262 -12.03 27.77 -0.86
C ARG A 262 -10.96 27.69 0.23
N ALA A 263 -10.03 26.74 0.14
CA ALA A 263 -8.97 26.58 1.14
C ALA A 263 -7.76 27.50 0.88
N TYR A 264 -7.42 27.74 -0.39
CA TYR A 264 -6.15 28.38 -0.79
C TYR A 264 -6.31 29.51 -1.80
N SER A 265 -7.53 29.84 -2.23
CA SER A 265 -7.82 30.87 -3.22
C SER A 265 -7.30 30.61 -4.65
N PHE A 266 -6.90 29.38 -4.98
CA PHE A 266 -6.56 29.01 -6.36
C PHE A 266 -7.81 29.03 -7.26
N LYS A 267 -7.78 29.77 -8.37
CA LYS A 267 -8.94 29.89 -9.27
C LYS A 267 -9.07 28.71 -10.24
N ASN A 268 -7.96 28.04 -10.54
CA ASN A 268 -7.88 26.94 -11.49
C ASN A 268 -6.65 26.06 -11.18
N LEU A 269 -6.53 24.91 -11.86
CA LEU A 269 -5.39 24.00 -11.67
C LEU A 269 -4.06 24.67 -12.03
N ASN A 270 -4.00 25.48 -13.08
CA ASN A 270 -2.75 26.10 -13.51
C ASN A 270 -2.19 27.04 -12.45
N GLU A 271 -3.03 27.81 -11.75
CA GLU A 271 -2.58 28.65 -10.63
C GLU A 271 -1.99 27.84 -9.49
N PHE A 272 -2.59 26.68 -9.15
CA PHE A 272 -2.05 25.76 -8.15
C PHE A 272 -0.71 25.16 -8.62
N GLU A 273 -0.64 24.69 -9.87
CA GLU A 273 0.57 24.11 -10.47
C GLU A 273 1.74 25.10 -10.45
N GLU A 274 1.52 26.33 -10.92
CA GLU A 274 2.56 27.35 -10.95
C GLU A 274 3.00 27.76 -9.54
N SER A 275 2.08 27.86 -8.58
CA SER A 275 2.43 28.17 -7.20
C SER A 275 3.26 27.06 -6.55
N TRP A 276 2.91 25.79 -6.80
CA TRP A 276 3.69 24.64 -6.37
C TRP A 276 5.08 24.59 -7.04
N LYS A 277 5.17 24.77 -8.37
CA LYS A 277 6.44 24.81 -9.10
C LYS A 277 7.36 25.89 -8.54
N ASN A 278 6.83 27.09 -8.27
CA ASN A 278 7.60 28.16 -7.64
C ASN A 278 8.15 27.73 -6.27
N TYR A 279 7.38 27.03 -5.45
CA TYR A 279 7.87 26.48 -4.18
C TYR A 279 9.02 25.49 -4.35
N ILE A 280 8.96 24.62 -5.36
CA ILE A 280 10.04 23.65 -5.63
C ILE A 280 11.32 24.33 -6.14
N LEU A 281 11.18 25.44 -6.87
CA LEU A 281 12.30 26.17 -7.46
C LEU A 281 12.96 27.21 -6.53
N LYS A 282 12.34 27.53 -5.39
CA LYS A 282 12.94 28.33 -4.29
C LYS A 282 14.12 27.58 -3.67
#